data_AF-A0A4S8LQG3-F1
#
_entry.id   AF-A0A4S8LQG3-F1
#
_cell.length_a   1.000
_cell.length_b   1.000
_cell.length_c   1.000
_cell.angle_alpha   90.00
_cell.angle_beta   90.00
_cell.angle_gamma   90.00
#
_symmetry.space_group_name_H-M   'P 1'
#
loop_
_entity.id
_entity.type
_entity.pdbx_description
1 polymer ?
#
loop_
_entity_poly.entity_id
_entity_poly.type
_entity_poly.pdbx_seq_one_letter_code
_entity_poly.pdbx_strand_id
1 'polypeptide(L)'
;MVQVKARMLRWREEVLLLNEELGRMSDYAMWKSEWWLKRFVGGDGMKGNDIEPDLIEGLNSYAWQQASFQSQAAERILDTWDKLRSHATMVLARTSNLQTITVDIDDGEEEGAERNAEEDL
;
A
#
# COMPACT_ATOMS: atom_id res chain seq x y z
N MET A 1 -5.59 -23.59 33.29
CA MET A 1 -6.06 -24.07 31.96
C MET A 1 -6.76 -22.97 31.14
N VAL A 2 -7.68 -22.17 31.73
CA VAL A 2 -8.42 -21.10 31.03
C VAL A 2 -7.52 -20.00 30.42
N GLN A 3 -6.48 -19.57 31.14
CA GLN A 3 -5.60 -18.48 30.72
C GLN A 3 -4.79 -18.78 29.45
N VAL A 4 -4.37 -20.04 29.27
CA VAL A 4 -3.60 -20.48 28.09
C VAL A 4 -4.47 -20.49 26.83
N LYS A 5 -5.73 -20.93 26.97
CA LYS A 5 -6.71 -20.92 25.87
C LYS A 5 -7.06 -19.49 25.42
N ALA A 6 -7.23 -18.58 26.36
CA ALA A 6 -7.51 -17.16 26.06
C ALA A 6 -6.35 -16.50 25.29
N ARG A 7 -5.09 -16.76 25.69
CA ARG A 7 -3.90 -16.25 24.98
C ARG A 7 -3.79 -16.81 23.56
N MET A 8 -4.06 -18.11 23.39
CA MET A 8 -4.05 -18.74 22.06
C MET A 8 -5.11 -18.12 21.13
N LEU A 9 -6.32 -17.86 21.64
CA LEU A 9 -7.39 -17.25 20.83
C LEU A 9 -7.05 -15.83 20.41
N ARG A 10 -6.53 -15.02 21.34
CA ARG A 10 -6.09 -13.65 21.03
C ARG A 10 -4.99 -13.64 19.97
N TRP A 11 -3.96 -14.48 20.13
CA TRP A 11 -2.87 -14.51 19.16
C TRP A 11 -3.36 -14.94 17.76
N ARG A 12 -4.31 -15.88 17.70
CA ARG A 12 -4.94 -16.26 16.42
C ARG A 12 -5.67 -15.08 15.76
N GLU A 13 -6.39 -14.28 16.55
CA GLU A 13 -7.09 -13.09 16.05
C GLU A 13 -6.09 -12.03 15.53
N GLU A 14 -5.01 -11.78 16.26
CA GLU A 14 -3.94 -10.86 15.83
C GLU A 14 -3.30 -11.29 14.49
N VAL A 15 -3.04 -12.60 14.30
CA VAL A 15 -2.50 -13.12 13.03
C VAL A 15 -3.49 -12.98 11.88
N LEU A 16 -4.80 -13.16 12.13
CA LEU A 16 -5.84 -12.93 11.13
C LEU A 16 -5.90 -11.46 10.71
N LEU A 17 -5.93 -10.56 11.69
CA LEU A 17 -6.00 -9.11 11.45
C LEU A 17 -4.79 -8.60 10.70
N LEU A 18 -3.58 -9.05 11.06
CA LEU A 18 -2.37 -8.67 10.35
C LEU A 18 -2.41 -9.10 8.88
N ASN A 19 -2.82 -10.34 8.61
CA ASN A 19 -2.90 -10.84 7.25
C ASN A 19 -3.95 -10.09 6.41
N GLU A 20 -5.09 -9.75 7.02
CA GLU A 20 -6.12 -8.93 6.38
C GLU A 20 -5.61 -7.52 6.08
N GLU A 21 -4.96 -6.87 7.04
CA GLU A 21 -4.48 -5.50 6.87
C GLU A 21 -3.40 -5.40 5.79
N LEU A 22 -2.48 -6.37 5.71
CA LEU A 22 -1.49 -6.43 4.64
C LEU A 22 -2.12 -6.53 3.25
N GLY A 23 -3.23 -7.27 3.12
CA GLY A 23 -4.02 -7.31 1.88
C GLY A 23 -4.70 -5.97 1.60
N ARG A 24 -5.37 -5.41 2.62
CA ARG A 24 -6.07 -4.13 2.52
C ARG A 24 -5.16 -2.97 2.15
N MET A 25 -3.93 -2.94 2.64
CA MET A 25 -2.93 -1.93 2.28
C MET A 25 -2.59 -1.98 0.79
N SER A 26 -2.40 -3.17 0.23
CA SER A 26 -2.15 -3.35 -1.21
C SER A 26 -3.38 -2.97 -2.03
N ASP A 27 -4.56 -3.44 -1.63
CA ASP A 27 -5.83 -3.12 -2.30
C ASP A 27 -6.11 -1.61 -2.31
N TYR A 28 -5.82 -0.93 -1.19
CA TYR A 28 -5.96 0.53 -1.09
C TYR A 28 -5.01 1.25 -2.04
N ALA A 29 -3.74 0.84 -2.09
CA ALA A 29 -2.75 1.43 -3.00
C ALA A 29 -3.17 1.22 -4.47
N MET A 30 -3.64 0.02 -4.83
CA MET A 30 -4.15 -0.25 -6.17
C MET A 30 -5.38 0.59 -6.51
N TRP A 31 -6.37 0.65 -5.62
CA TRP A 31 -7.54 1.52 -5.78
C TRP A 31 -7.13 2.98 -5.95
N LYS A 32 -6.11 3.44 -5.20
CA LYS A 32 -5.62 4.82 -5.31
C LYS A 32 -4.92 5.07 -6.64
N SER A 33 -4.24 4.08 -7.20
CA SER A 33 -3.68 4.13 -8.57
C SER A 33 -4.78 4.36 -9.60
N GLU A 34 -5.84 3.54 -9.56
CA GLU A 34 -6.99 3.68 -10.46
C GLU A 34 -7.72 5.01 -10.28
N TRP A 35 -7.80 5.49 -9.04
CA TRP A 35 -8.36 6.80 -8.71
C TRP A 35 -7.58 7.93 -9.38
N TRP A 36 -6.25 7.86 -9.44
CA TRP A 36 -5.43 8.86 -10.13
C TRP A 36 -5.63 8.86 -11.64
N LEU A 37 -5.79 7.68 -12.27
CA LEU A 37 -6.07 7.61 -13.71
C LEU A 37 -7.40 8.28 -14.09
N LYS A 38 -8.38 8.28 -13.18
CA LYS A 38 -9.65 8.99 -13.38
C LYS A 38 -9.51 10.52 -13.29
N ARG A 39 -8.35 11.04 -12.88
CA ARG A 39 -8.09 12.47 -12.61
C ARG A 39 -7.37 13.16 -13.77
N PHE A 40 -7.32 12.49 -14.91
CA PHE A 40 -6.91 13.11 -16.15
C PHE A 40 -7.85 14.28 -16.48
N VAL A 41 -7.36 15.25 -17.22
CA VAL A 41 -8.17 16.37 -17.72
C VAL A 41 -9.38 15.83 -18.49
N GLY A 42 -10.56 16.36 -18.18
CA GLY A 42 -11.83 15.87 -18.71
C GLY A 42 -12.33 14.53 -18.13
N GLY A 43 -11.59 13.95 -17.18
CA GLY A 43 -11.99 12.79 -16.40
C GLY A 43 -13.01 13.11 -15.30
N ASP A 44 -13.27 12.11 -14.45
CA ASP A 44 -14.28 12.20 -13.40
C ASP A 44 -13.94 13.28 -12.36
N GLY A 45 -14.85 14.26 -12.23
CA GLY A 45 -14.68 15.41 -11.35
C GLY A 45 -13.64 16.44 -11.81
N MET A 46 -13.04 16.28 -13.01
CA MET A 46 -12.00 17.17 -13.51
C MET A 46 -12.55 18.16 -14.55
N LYS A 47 -11.98 19.37 -14.57
CA LYS A 47 -12.26 20.35 -15.62
C LYS A 47 -11.71 19.81 -16.95
N GLY A 48 -12.49 19.92 -18.02
CA GLY A 48 -12.09 19.48 -19.37
C GLY A 48 -11.96 20.61 -20.40
N ASN A 49 -12.49 21.79 -20.10
CA ASN A 49 -12.53 22.93 -21.03
C ASN A 49 -11.71 24.11 -20.51
N ASP A 50 -11.27 24.98 -21.41
CA ASP A 50 -10.52 26.20 -21.10
C ASP A 50 -9.29 25.93 -20.22
N ILE A 51 -8.47 24.98 -20.65
CA ILE A 51 -7.17 24.63 -20.07
C ILE A 51 -6.16 24.71 -21.20
N GLU A 52 -5.03 25.36 -20.93
CA GLU A 52 -3.93 25.46 -21.88
C GLU A 52 -3.35 24.06 -22.22
N PRO A 53 -3.01 23.78 -23.49
CA PRO A 53 -2.50 22.46 -23.89
C PRO A 53 -1.31 21.96 -23.05
N ASP A 54 -0.34 22.82 -22.75
CA ASP A 54 0.84 22.46 -21.97
C ASP A 54 0.47 22.09 -20.53
N LEU A 55 -0.52 22.78 -19.95
CA LEU A 55 -1.05 22.46 -18.63
C LEU A 55 -1.82 21.13 -18.64
N ILE A 56 -2.52 20.79 -19.73
CA ILE A 56 -3.17 19.48 -19.89
C ILE A 56 -2.13 18.36 -19.86
N GLU A 57 -1.05 18.51 -20.63
CA GLU A 57 0.05 17.55 -20.65
C GLU A 57 0.67 17.36 -19.27
N GLY A 58 0.99 18.47 -18.58
CA GLY A 58 1.55 18.43 -17.23
C GLY A 58 0.64 17.74 -16.21
N LEU A 59 -0.65 18.09 -16.20
CA LEU A 59 -1.63 17.49 -15.27
C LEU A 59 -1.81 15.98 -15.51
N ASN A 60 -1.92 15.57 -16.77
CA ASN A 60 -2.06 14.15 -17.12
C ASN A 60 -0.78 13.38 -16.79
N SER A 61 0.39 13.96 -17.07
CA SER A 61 1.69 13.35 -16.74
C SER A 61 1.84 13.15 -15.24
N TYR A 62 1.45 14.15 -14.44
CA TYR A 62 1.47 14.05 -12.99
C TYR A 62 0.50 12.99 -12.47
N ALA A 63 -0.75 12.98 -12.95
CA ALA A 63 -1.73 11.97 -12.58
C ALA A 63 -1.24 10.55 -12.90
N TRP A 64 -0.63 10.36 -14.08
CA TRP A 64 -0.04 9.10 -14.48
C TRP A 64 1.12 8.68 -13.56
N GLN A 65 2.02 9.61 -13.23
CA GLN A 65 3.15 9.34 -12.32
C GLN A 65 2.65 8.91 -10.94
N GLN A 66 1.62 9.58 -10.40
CA GLN A 66 1.01 9.21 -9.13
C GLN A 66 0.33 7.84 -9.20
N ALA A 67 -0.36 7.53 -10.30
CA ALA A 67 -0.93 6.20 -10.50
C ALA A 67 0.16 5.10 -10.50
N SER A 68 1.25 5.33 -11.22
CA SER A 68 2.39 4.41 -11.27
C SER A 68 3.06 4.23 -9.90
N PHE A 69 3.26 5.31 -9.13
CA PHE A 69 3.81 5.22 -7.79
C PHE A 69 2.95 4.34 -6.86
N GLN A 70 1.62 4.51 -6.92
CA GLN A 70 0.68 3.77 -6.10
C GLN A 70 0.58 2.29 -6.51
N SER A 71 0.59 1.97 -7.80
CA SER A 71 0.58 0.56 -8.24
C SER A 71 1.87 -0.15 -7.83
N GLN A 72 3.03 0.52 -7.97
CA GLN A 72 4.30 -0.02 -7.49
C GLN A 72 4.32 -0.18 -5.97
N ALA A 73 3.68 0.73 -5.21
CA ALA A 73 3.55 0.58 -3.77
C ALA A 73 2.71 -0.66 -3.40
N ALA A 74 1.62 -0.92 -4.14
CA ALA A 74 0.81 -2.12 -3.97
C ALA A 74 1.62 -3.41 -4.17
N GLU A 75 2.44 -3.45 -5.23
CA GLU A 75 3.36 -4.56 -5.52
C GLU A 75 4.42 -4.73 -4.42
N ARG A 76 5.08 -3.64 -4.01
CA ARG A 76 6.07 -3.67 -2.92
C ARG A 76 5.49 -4.19 -1.60
N ILE A 77 4.28 -3.75 -1.22
CA ILE A 77 3.60 -4.27 -0.01
C ILE A 77 3.39 -5.79 -0.13
N LEU A 78 3.04 -6.28 -1.32
CA LEU A 78 2.90 -7.72 -1.49
C LEU A 78 4.25 -8.42 -1.40
N ASP A 79 5.26 -7.96 -2.13
CA ASP A 79 6.57 -8.60 -2.18
C ASP A 79 7.29 -8.60 -0.82
N THR A 80 7.34 -7.45 -0.13
CA THR A 80 8.00 -7.31 1.18
C THR A 80 7.40 -8.26 2.22
N TRP A 81 6.08 -8.42 2.19
CA TRP A 81 5.36 -9.16 3.22
C TRP A 81 4.92 -10.57 2.80
N ASP A 82 5.28 -11.05 1.62
CA ASP A 82 4.83 -12.33 1.07
C ASP A 82 5.17 -13.51 1.99
N LYS A 83 6.45 -13.57 2.42
CA LYS A 83 6.93 -14.60 3.36
C LYS A 83 6.11 -14.61 4.65
N LEU A 84 5.79 -13.43 5.19
CA LEU A 84 5.03 -13.30 6.43
C LEU A 84 3.57 -13.74 6.25
N ARG A 85 2.91 -13.34 5.15
CA ARG A 85 1.52 -13.75 4.86
C ARG A 85 1.39 -15.25 4.62
N SER A 86 2.33 -15.83 3.88
CA SER A 86 2.39 -17.28 3.65
C SER A 86 2.54 -18.03 4.97
N HIS A 87 3.48 -17.59 5.82
CA HIS A 87 3.68 -18.16 7.15
C HIS A 87 2.45 -17.99 8.05
N ALA A 88 1.85 -16.79 8.10
CA ALA A 88 0.64 -16.52 8.87
C ALA A 88 -0.51 -17.45 8.46
N THR A 89 -0.70 -17.67 7.16
CA THR A 89 -1.69 -18.60 6.62
C THR A 89 -1.45 -20.04 7.11
N MET A 90 -0.19 -20.50 7.09
CA MET A 90 0.19 -21.80 7.63
C MET A 90 -0.02 -21.91 9.15
N VAL A 91 0.28 -20.86 9.93
CA VAL A 91 0.02 -20.81 11.38
C VAL A 91 -1.47 -20.98 11.66
N LEU A 92 -2.32 -20.27 10.92
CA LEU A 92 -3.77 -20.35 11.05
C LEU A 92 -4.31 -21.74 10.68
N ALA A 93 -3.69 -22.41 9.69
CA ALA A 93 -4.00 -23.78 9.31
C ALA A 93 -3.48 -24.85 10.30
N ARG A 94 -2.70 -24.46 11.31
CA ARG A 94 -2.08 -25.34 12.32
C ARG A 94 -1.18 -26.43 11.74
N THR A 95 -0.38 -26.08 10.74
CA THR A 95 0.61 -26.99 10.14
C THR A 95 1.62 -27.48 11.20
N SER A 96 1.90 -28.78 11.25
CA SER A 96 2.66 -29.41 12.36
C SER A 96 4.18 -29.17 12.36
N ASN A 97 4.73 -28.39 11.43
CA ASN A 97 6.18 -28.11 11.30
C ASN A 97 6.45 -26.69 10.76
N LEU A 98 5.97 -25.66 11.44
CA LEU A 98 6.26 -24.27 11.08
C LEU A 98 7.66 -23.85 11.54
N GLN A 99 8.45 -23.33 10.61
CA GLN A 99 9.77 -22.75 10.89
C GLN A 99 9.62 -21.29 11.29
N THR A 100 10.43 -20.82 12.25
CA THR A 100 10.55 -19.40 12.55
C THR A 100 11.08 -18.65 11.33
N ILE A 101 10.37 -17.62 10.88
CA ILE A 101 10.80 -16.76 9.79
C ILE A 101 11.43 -15.47 10.35
N THR A 102 12.45 -14.96 9.65
CA THR A 102 12.94 -13.60 9.81
C THR A 102 12.42 -12.78 8.63
N VAL A 103 11.84 -11.61 8.94
CA VAL A 103 11.37 -10.67 7.93
C VAL A 103 12.34 -9.50 7.97
N ASP A 104 13.09 -9.31 6.90
CA ASP A 104 13.96 -8.15 6.73
C ASP A 104 13.08 -6.99 6.27
N ILE A 105 12.86 -6.03 7.17
CA ILE A 105 12.13 -4.79 6.86
C ILE A 105 13.19 -3.80 6.42
N ASP A 106 13.19 -3.47 5.14
CA ASP A 106 14.00 -2.38 4.60
C ASP A 106 13.33 -1.06 4.99
N ASP A 107 13.83 -0.41 6.04
CA ASP A 107 13.42 0.92 6.50
C ASP A 107 13.98 1.98 5.53
N GLY A 108 13.66 1.84 4.24
CA GLY A 108 14.20 2.67 3.17
C GLY A 108 14.24 4.12 3.59
N GLU A 109 15.43 4.71 3.61
CA GLU A 109 15.65 6.10 4.00
C GLU A 109 14.62 6.96 3.25
N GLU A 110 13.72 7.62 3.99
CA GLU A 110 12.91 8.70 3.43
C GLU A 110 13.91 9.75 2.92
N GLU A 111 14.25 9.69 1.63
CA GLU A 111 14.77 10.86 0.94
C GLU A 111 13.67 11.91 1.04
N GLY A 112 13.77 12.74 2.09
CA GLY A 112 12.94 13.89 2.32
C GLY A 112 12.98 14.74 1.08
N ALA A 113 11.92 14.67 0.27
CA ALA A 113 11.62 15.68 -0.70
C ALA A 113 11.28 16.96 0.06
N GLU A 114 12.31 17.69 0.51
CA GLU A 114 12.25 19.09 0.89
C GLU A 114 11.68 19.84 -0.31
N ARG A 115 10.35 19.98 -0.32
CA ARG A 115 9.67 20.95 -1.15
C ARG A 115 10.03 22.33 -0.59
N ASN A 116 11.15 22.87 -1.06
CA ASN A 116 11.41 24.30 -1.01
C ASN A 116 10.36 24.97 -1.92
N ALA A 117 9.19 25.23 -1.35
CA ALA A 117 8.29 26.24 -1.88
C ALA A 117 8.80 27.58 -1.36
N GLU A 118 9.37 28.36 -2.27
CA GLU A 118 9.76 29.75 -2.07
C GLU A 118 8.62 30.52 -1.39
N GLU A 119 8.91 31.07 -0.21
CA GLU A 119 8.10 32.15 0.37
C GLU A 119 8.40 33.42 -0.43
N ASP A 120 7.52 33.74 -1.37
CA ASP A 120 7.38 35.08 -1.93
C ASP A 120 6.99 36.06 -0.82
N LEU A 121 7.89 37.02 -0.54
CA LEU A 121 7.59 38.36 -0.02
C LEU A 121 8.33 39.41 -0.84
#